data_AF-A0A817YAG5-F1
#
_entry.id   AF-A0A817YAG5-F1
#
_cell.length_a   1.000
_cell.length_b   1.000
_cell.length_c   1.000
_cell.angle_alpha   90.00
_cell.angle_beta   90.00
_cell.angle_gamma   90.00
#
_symmetry.space_group_name_H-M   'P 1'
#
loop_
_entity.id
_entity.type
_entity.pdbx_description
1 polymer ?
#
loop_
_entity_poly.entity_id
_entity_poly.type
_entity_poly.pdbx_seq_one_letter_code
_entity_poly.pdbx_strand_id
1 'polypeptide(L)'
;MQAKLFAWTNCSVAEFMLKLPFPPPFAVVRAGILQLKSLDLFDKWEDLVELGAYCLALPIVELSYAMMIVYAHLFKCLQPILIIVSTLIIGDPFQSKSNVCCLSEFKQRLASNKNSDHFVFYQLYLQWEQSIDKKQFCINHNIKYFRMKQIDCFKKSIIDFLININFSNFFYSNNDEIIDLNENSSCWPLIQAILVRCLPQNLLIYDQQWLSNRNESVIFDQSSILYNIQWNEQEKIRFAICDDLIRSIKGFFIGKYCTLIEDIILLFFGTINDTLKLNDYQIILSDNNNNLFKLRTKLNACIKRKLQSLGCDNDTTNDYHSFNLLVKIFSSIK
;
A
#
# COMPACT_ATOMS: atom_id res chain seq x y z
N MET A 1 14.96 -8.96 -5.65
CA MET A 1 14.23 -9.69 -6.73
C MET A 1 14.96 -9.67 -8.06
N GLN A 2 15.37 -8.51 -8.59
CA GLN A 2 16.07 -8.44 -9.90
C GLN A 2 17.26 -9.38 -10.04
N ALA A 3 18.02 -9.63 -8.96
CA ALA A 3 19.08 -10.63 -8.95
C ALA A 3 18.65 -12.00 -9.52
N LYS A 4 17.40 -12.45 -9.30
CA LYS A 4 16.90 -13.72 -9.86
C LYS A 4 16.66 -13.70 -11.37
N LEU A 5 16.55 -12.52 -12.00
CA LEU A 5 16.51 -12.41 -13.46
C LEU A 5 17.88 -12.65 -14.08
N PHE A 6 18.96 -12.36 -13.34
CA PHE A 6 20.34 -12.44 -13.82
C PHE A 6 21.14 -13.60 -13.22
N ALA A 7 20.65 -14.17 -12.11
CA ALA A 7 21.29 -15.30 -11.45
C ALA A 7 21.15 -16.57 -12.29
N TRP A 8 22.18 -17.40 -12.22
CA TRP A 8 22.22 -18.72 -12.83
C TRP A 8 21.20 -19.62 -12.13
N THR A 9 20.63 -20.60 -12.85
CA THR A 9 19.51 -21.44 -12.39
C THR A 9 19.75 -22.18 -11.06
N ASN A 10 21.01 -22.37 -10.65
CA ASN A 10 21.39 -23.05 -9.40
C ASN A 10 22.16 -22.15 -8.42
N CYS A 11 22.14 -20.83 -8.61
CA CYS A 11 22.82 -19.88 -7.74
C CYS A 11 21.82 -19.26 -6.75
N SER A 12 22.12 -19.32 -5.46
CA SER A 12 21.34 -18.57 -4.46
C SER A 12 21.47 -17.07 -4.68
N VAL A 13 20.50 -16.29 -4.19
CA VAL A 13 20.58 -14.83 -4.28
C VAL A 13 21.81 -14.32 -3.52
N ALA A 14 22.12 -14.92 -2.36
CA ALA A 14 23.29 -14.55 -1.58
C ALA A 14 24.61 -14.77 -2.33
N GLU A 15 24.78 -15.93 -2.97
CA GLU A 15 25.97 -16.22 -3.78
C GLU A 15 26.12 -15.30 -4.98
N PHE A 16 25.01 -14.91 -5.61
CA PHE A 16 25.04 -13.94 -6.71
C PHE A 16 25.46 -12.56 -6.22
N MET A 17 24.88 -12.05 -5.12
CA MET A 17 25.20 -10.73 -4.59
C MET A 17 26.66 -10.60 -4.14
N LEU A 18 27.26 -11.71 -3.67
CA LEU A 18 28.68 -11.75 -3.30
C LEU A 18 29.63 -11.60 -4.50
N LYS A 19 29.17 -11.87 -5.72
CA LYS A 19 29.97 -11.74 -6.96
C LYS A 19 29.92 -10.33 -7.56
N LEU A 20 29.14 -9.41 -6.98
CA LEU A 20 29.07 -8.02 -7.45
C LEU A 20 30.40 -7.29 -7.17
N PRO A 21 30.76 -6.26 -7.96
CA PRO A 21 31.97 -5.46 -7.73
C PRO A 21 32.03 -4.85 -6.32
N PHE A 22 30.87 -4.51 -5.77
CA PHE A 22 30.70 -4.00 -4.41
C PHE A 22 29.62 -4.83 -3.71
N PRO A 23 29.98 -5.98 -3.11
CA PRO A 23 29.00 -6.87 -2.51
C PRO A 23 28.42 -6.23 -1.24
N PRO A 24 27.09 -6.24 -1.05
CA PRO A 24 26.48 -5.74 0.17
C PRO A 24 26.79 -6.64 1.38
N PRO A 25 26.66 -6.12 2.61
CA PRO A 25 26.83 -6.94 3.81
C PRO A 25 25.83 -8.11 3.85
N PHE A 26 26.30 -9.30 4.24
CA PHE A 26 25.47 -10.51 4.27
C PHE A 26 24.20 -10.36 5.11
N ALA A 27 24.26 -9.63 6.22
CA ALA A 27 23.11 -9.33 7.06
C ALA A 27 21.99 -8.60 6.29
N VAL A 28 22.36 -7.67 5.41
CA VAL A 28 21.41 -6.91 4.57
C VAL A 28 20.79 -7.82 3.51
N VAL A 29 21.60 -8.68 2.88
CA VAL A 29 21.09 -9.65 1.89
C VAL A 29 20.11 -10.62 2.53
N ARG A 30 20.46 -11.19 3.70
CA ARG A 30 19.60 -12.10 4.45
C ARG A 30 18.30 -11.42 4.87
N ALA A 31 18.37 -10.19 5.38
CA ALA A 31 17.19 -9.42 5.75
C ALA A 31 16.26 -9.20 4.54
N GLY A 32 16.83 -8.83 3.38
CA GLY A 32 16.08 -8.69 2.13
C GLY A 32 15.41 -9.98 1.67
N ILE A 33 16.10 -11.12 1.74
CA ILE A 33 15.51 -12.43 1.38
C ILE A 33 14.36 -12.78 2.33
N LEU A 34 14.54 -12.60 3.65
CA LEU A 34 13.48 -12.85 4.62
C LEU A 34 12.27 -11.94 4.40
N GLN A 35 12.50 -10.67 4.05
CA GLN A 35 11.43 -9.74 3.68
C GLN A 35 10.67 -10.22 2.44
N LEU A 36 11.36 -10.60 1.37
CA LEU A 36 10.71 -11.10 0.15
C LEU A 36 9.89 -12.37 0.41
N LYS A 37 10.37 -13.28 1.27
CA LYS A 37 9.61 -14.46 1.71
C LYS A 37 8.39 -14.06 2.56
N SER A 38 8.52 -13.08 3.45
CA SER A 38 7.39 -12.60 4.28
C SER A 38 6.27 -11.92 3.49
N LEU A 39 6.59 -11.43 2.29
CA LEU A 39 5.64 -10.81 1.36
C LEU A 39 5.05 -11.81 0.35
N ASP A 40 5.33 -13.11 0.50
CA ASP A 40 4.94 -14.18 -0.45
C ASP A 40 5.46 -13.95 -1.89
N LEU A 41 6.58 -13.23 -2.06
CA LEU A 41 7.18 -12.97 -3.38
C LEU A 41 8.21 -14.04 -3.75
N PHE A 42 8.91 -14.56 -2.75
CA PHE A 42 9.80 -15.70 -2.84
C PHE A 42 9.20 -16.89 -2.10
N ASP A 43 9.40 -18.08 -2.66
CA ASP A 43 9.08 -19.31 -1.96
C ASP A 43 10.16 -19.67 -0.93
N LYS A 44 10.03 -20.85 -0.31
CA LYS A 44 11.00 -21.35 0.68
C LYS A 44 12.40 -21.55 0.09
N TRP A 45 12.51 -21.81 -1.20
CA TRP A 45 13.74 -22.06 -1.95
C TRP A 45 14.34 -20.81 -2.63
N GLU A 46 13.77 -19.63 -2.34
CA GLU A 46 14.15 -18.35 -2.96
C GLU A 46 13.74 -18.22 -4.43
N ASP A 47 12.83 -19.05 -4.92
CA ASP A 47 12.31 -18.94 -6.27
C ASP A 47 11.16 -17.94 -6.34
N LEU A 48 11.07 -17.25 -7.48
CA LEU A 48 10.06 -16.24 -7.72
C LEU A 48 8.68 -16.91 -7.81
N VAL A 49 7.78 -16.48 -6.94
CA VAL A 49 6.34 -16.80 -7.03
C VAL A 49 5.72 -15.87 -8.09
N GLU A 50 4.57 -16.25 -8.64
CA GLU A 50 3.83 -15.46 -9.64
C GLU A 50 3.61 -13.99 -9.23
N LEU A 51 3.24 -13.72 -7.97
CA LEU A 51 3.16 -12.35 -7.45
C LEU A 51 4.49 -11.58 -7.63
N GLY A 52 5.61 -12.23 -7.33
CA GLY A 52 6.95 -11.68 -7.53
C GLY A 52 7.27 -11.43 -9.00
N ALA A 53 6.84 -12.34 -9.89
CA ALA A 53 6.98 -12.18 -11.33
C ALA A 53 6.17 -10.98 -11.86
N TYR A 54 4.91 -10.82 -11.43
CA TYR A 54 4.09 -9.64 -11.78
C TYR A 54 4.72 -8.34 -11.28
N CYS A 55 5.24 -8.31 -10.05
CA CYS A 55 5.91 -7.13 -9.51
C CYS A 55 7.18 -6.79 -10.30
N LEU A 56 7.96 -7.79 -10.71
CA LEU A 56 9.15 -7.60 -11.54
C LEU A 56 8.84 -7.16 -12.97
N ALA A 57 7.66 -7.49 -13.48
CA ALA A 57 7.22 -7.06 -14.80
C ALA A 57 6.88 -5.57 -14.84
N LEU A 58 6.49 -4.95 -13.72
CA LEU A 58 6.14 -3.53 -13.67
C LEU A 58 7.38 -2.63 -13.76
N PRO A 59 7.30 -1.47 -14.44
CA PRO A 59 8.43 -0.53 -14.60
C PRO A 59 8.56 0.37 -13.36
N ILE A 60 8.48 -0.23 -12.17
CA ILE A 60 8.48 0.45 -10.87
C ILE A 60 9.62 -0.13 -10.04
N VAL A 61 10.50 0.76 -9.59
CA VAL A 61 11.70 0.37 -8.82
C VAL A 61 11.33 -0.07 -7.41
N GLU A 62 10.41 0.67 -6.77
CA GLU A 62 10.01 0.41 -5.39
C GLU A 62 9.00 -0.76 -5.33
N LEU A 63 9.38 -1.80 -4.59
CA LEU A 63 8.64 -3.06 -4.56
C LEU A 63 7.25 -2.91 -3.94
N SER A 64 7.13 -2.15 -2.86
CA SER A 64 5.84 -1.92 -2.19
C SER A 64 4.83 -1.31 -3.15
N TYR A 65 5.25 -0.37 -4.00
CA TYR A 65 4.39 0.29 -4.99
C TYR A 65 3.97 -0.66 -6.12
N ALA A 66 4.88 -1.50 -6.61
CA ALA A 66 4.55 -2.54 -7.58
C ALA A 66 3.51 -3.52 -7.02
N MET A 67 3.70 -3.96 -5.76
CA MET A 67 2.72 -4.80 -5.06
C MET A 67 1.36 -4.11 -4.93
N MET A 68 1.33 -2.84 -4.54
CA MET A 68 0.07 -2.09 -4.42
C MET A 68 -0.74 -2.13 -5.71
N ILE A 69 -0.10 -1.97 -6.87
CA ILE A 69 -0.78 -2.00 -8.17
C ILE A 69 -1.34 -3.40 -8.47
N VAL A 70 -0.57 -4.46 -8.22
CA VAL A 70 -1.04 -5.84 -8.43
C VAL A 70 -2.23 -6.14 -7.52
N TYR A 71 -2.18 -5.76 -6.24
CA TYR A 71 -3.31 -5.90 -5.32
C TYR A 71 -4.49 -5.00 -5.72
N ALA A 72 -4.25 -3.79 -6.23
CA ALA A 72 -5.32 -2.90 -6.67
C ALA A 72 -6.06 -3.44 -7.89
N HIS A 73 -5.34 -4.09 -8.80
CA HIS A 73 -5.95 -4.86 -9.87
C HIS A 73 -6.83 -5.99 -9.29
N LEU A 74 -6.27 -6.82 -8.41
CA LEU A 74 -6.98 -7.93 -7.79
C LEU A 74 -8.29 -7.46 -7.14
N PHE A 75 -8.24 -6.34 -6.40
CA PHE A 75 -9.35 -5.74 -5.68
C PHE A 75 -10.23 -4.81 -6.50
N LYS A 76 -9.95 -4.62 -7.79
CA LYS A 76 -10.67 -3.70 -8.68
C LYS A 76 -10.80 -2.29 -8.09
N CYS A 77 -9.71 -1.76 -7.54
CA CYS A 77 -9.59 -0.39 -7.04
C CYS A 77 -8.33 0.28 -7.59
N LEU A 78 -8.11 0.12 -8.90
CA LEU A 78 -6.84 0.47 -9.55
C LEU A 78 -6.57 1.98 -9.56
N GLN A 79 -7.55 2.80 -9.92
CA GLN A 79 -7.41 4.24 -10.05
C GLN A 79 -6.89 4.95 -8.78
N PRO A 80 -7.48 4.77 -7.58
CA PRO A 80 -6.99 5.44 -6.38
C PRO A 80 -5.55 5.04 -6.04
N ILE A 81 -5.20 3.76 -6.20
CA ILE A 81 -3.85 3.27 -5.94
C ILE A 81 -2.86 3.81 -6.96
N LEU A 82 -3.19 3.85 -8.25
CA LEU A 82 -2.33 4.45 -9.26
C LEU A 82 -2.05 5.92 -8.97
N ILE A 83 -3.05 6.69 -8.55
CA ILE A 83 -2.88 8.10 -8.16
C ILE A 83 -1.95 8.21 -6.95
N ILE A 84 -2.19 7.40 -5.91
CA ILE A 84 -1.36 7.38 -4.70
C ILE A 84 0.08 7.05 -5.05
N VAL A 85 0.33 5.91 -5.72
CA VAL A 85 1.67 5.46 -6.13
C VAL A 85 2.36 6.50 -7.02
N SER A 86 1.66 7.07 -8.00
CA SER A 86 2.21 8.13 -8.84
C SER A 86 2.63 9.36 -8.02
N THR A 87 1.84 9.71 -7.00
CA THR A 87 2.14 10.84 -6.11
C THR A 87 3.34 10.55 -5.23
N LEU A 88 3.46 9.34 -4.69
CA LEU A 88 4.59 8.93 -3.85
C LEU A 88 5.90 8.89 -4.64
N ILE A 89 5.86 8.40 -5.89
CA ILE A 89 7.04 8.32 -6.78
C ILE A 89 7.50 9.72 -7.23
N ILE A 90 6.58 10.57 -7.69
CA ILE A 90 6.91 11.93 -8.17
C ILE A 90 7.19 12.89 -7.01
N GLY A 91 6.58 12.64 -5.85
CA GLY A 91 6.72 13.38 -4.61
C GLY A 91 5.69 14.50 -4.41
N ASP A 92 5.59 14.96 -3.17
CA ASP A 92 4.52 15.83 -2.68
C ASP A 92 4.20 17.05 -3.59
N PRO A 93 2.95 17.16 -4.10
CA PRO A 93 2.51 18.26 -4.94
C PRO A 93 2.26 19.56 -4.17
N PHE A 94 2.14 19.55 -2.84
CA PHE A 94 1.92 20.74 -2.03
C PHE A 94 3.18 21.61 -1.93
N GLN A 95 2.99 22.94 -1.85
CA GLN A 95 4.08 23.91 -1.67
C GLN A 95 4.38 24.07 -0.17
N SER A 96 5.66 23.96 0.21
CA SER A 96 6.11 23.95 1.62
C SER A 96 6.11 25.35 2.29
N LYS A 97 5.92 26.46 1.56
CA LYS A 97 6.33 27.80 2.02
C LYS A 97 5.27 28.92 1.99
N SER A 98 4.02 28.66 1.61
CA SER A 98 2.97 29.70 1.58
C SER A 98 1.80 29.33 2.50
N ASN A 99 1.48 30.24 3.44
CA ASN A 99 0.33 30.19 4.35
C ASN A 99 -0.03 28.79 4.90
N VAL A 100 0.78 28.32 5.85
CA VAL A 100 0.65 26.99 6.49
C VAL A 100 -0.79 26.72 6.97
N CYS A 101 -1.46 27.71 7.57
CA CYS A 101 -2.84 27.56 8.04
C CYS A 101 -3.82 27.27 6.89
N CYS A 102 -3.82 28.08 5.82
CA CYS A 102 -4.73 27.88 4.68
C CYS A 102 -4.49 26.53 3.99
N LEU A 103 -3.22 26.12 3.87
CA LEU A 103 -2.87 24.81 3.31
C LEU A 103 -3.37 23.67 4.20
N SER A 104 -3.20 23.79 5.52
CA SER A 104 -3.68 22.78 6.47
C SER A 104 -5.20 22.63 6.44
N GLU A 105 -5.95 23.74 6.39
CA GLU A 105 -7.41 23.70 6.24
C GLU A 105 -7.82 23.06 4.92
N PHE A 106 -7.13 23.37 3.82
CA PHE A 106 -7.42 22.77 2.53
C PHE A 106 -7.17 21.25 2.55
N LYS A 107 -6.06 20.79 3.14
CA LYS A 107 -5.80 19.35 3.30
C LYS A 107 -6.84 18.68 4.20
N GLN A 108 -7.28 19.32 5.28
CA GLN A 108 -8.36 18.81 6.14
C GLN A 108 -9.70 18.70 5.39
N ARG A 109 -10.03 19.67 4.53
CA ARG A 109 -11.22 19.58 3.66
C ARG A 109 -11.11 18.42 2.68
N LEU A 110 -9.95 18.23 2.05
CA LEU A 110 -9.70 17.07 1.17
C LEU A 110 -9.82 15.75 1.92
N ALA A 111 -9.34 15.69 3.17
CA ALA A 111 -9.38 14.50 4.00
C ALA A 111 -10.82 13.99 4.22
N SER A 112 -11.83 14.87 4.22
CA SER A 112 -13.24 14.49 4.41
C SER A 112 -13.45 13.57 5.63
N ASN A 113 -12.85 13.95 6.76
CA ASN A 113 -12.78 13.20 8.02
C ASN A 113 -12.03 11.86 7.96
N LYS A 114 -11.37 11.51 6.84
CA LYS A 114 -10.46 10.37 6.78
C LYS A 114 -9.07 10.80 7.22
N ASN A 115 -8.57 10.20 8.28
CA ASN A 115 -7.25 10.47 8.84
C ASN A 115 -6.14 9.82 7.99
N SER A 116 -5.98 10.31 6.75
CA SER A 116 -5.10 9.72 5.73
C SER A 116 -4.51 10.75 4.75
N ASP A 117 -3.18 10.90 4.75
CA ASP A 117 -2.47 11.70 3.74
C ASP A 117 -2.62 11.09 2.34
N HIS A 118 -2.61 9.76 2.23
CA HIS A 118 -2.81 9.06 0.96
C HIS A 118 -4.20 9.38 0.36
N PHE A 119 -5.24 9.50 1.20
CA PHE A 119 -6.57 9.90 0.74
C PHE A 119 -6.59 11.36 0.27
N VAL A 120 -5.87 12.24 0.98
CA VAL A 120 -5.71 13.64 0.56
C VAL A 120 -5.07 13.74 -0.82
N PHE A 121 -4.04 12.93 -1.13
CA PHE A 121 -3.44 12.89 -2.46
C PHE A 121 -4.44 12.44 -3.54
N TYR A 122 -5.21 11.40 -3.25
CA TYR A 122 -6.26 10.92 -4.14
C TYR A 122 -7.31 12.02 -4.43
N GLN A 123 -7.86 12.65 -3.39
CA GLN A 123 -8.86 13.70 -3.53
C GLN A 123 -8.33 14.95 -4.23
N LEU A 124 -7.08 15.33 -3.92
CA LEU A 124 -6.39 16.44 -4.58
C LEU A 124 -6.34 16.22 -6.09
N TYR A 125 -5.94 15.02 -6.51
CA TYR A 125 -5.83 14.67 -7.92
C TYR A 125 -7.19 14.72 -8.61
N LEU A 126 -8.25 14.15 -8.00
CA LEU A 126 -9.59 14.17 -8.58
C LEU A 126 -10.11 15.59 -8.78
N GLN A 127 -10.00 16.44 -7.77
CA GLN A 127 -10.44 17.85 -7.87
C GLN A 127 -9.63 18.62 -8.92
N TRP A 128 -8.32 18.39 -8.99
CA TRP A 128 -7.46 18.99 -10.01
C TRP A 128 -7.81 18.51 -11.43
N GLU A 129 -8.07 17.20 -11.61
CA GLU A 129 -8.41 16.62 -12.90
C GLU A 129 -9.75 17.16 -13.43
N GLN A 130 -10.73 17.36 -12.53
CA GLN A 130 -12.05 17.92 -12.82
C GLN A 130 -12.08 19.45 -12.96
N SER A 131 -11.01 20.14 -12.55
CA SER A 131 -10.96 21.60 -12.64
C SER A 131 -10.89 22.09 -14.09
N ILE A 132 -11.65 23.17 -14.39
CA ILE A 132 -11.69 23.77 -15.73
C ILE A 132 -10.31 24.35 -16.09
N ASP A 133 -9.74 25.15 -15.17
CA ASP A 133 -8.39 25.66 -15.30
C ASP A 133 -7.46 25.04 -14.25
N LYS A 134 -6.75 24.00 -14.69
CA LYS A 134 -5.77 23.24 -13.89
C LYS A 134 -4.65 24.10 -13.34
N LYS A 135 -4.25 25.18 -14.02
CA LYS A 135 -3.18 26.06 -13.57
C LYS A 135 -3.69 27.00 -12.49
N GLN A 136 -4.87 27.58 -12.71
CA GLN A 136 -5.51 28.46 -11.72
C GLN A 136 -5.88 27.69 -10.44
N PHE A 137 -6.37 26.45 -10.56
CA PHE A 137 -6.60 25.57 -9.42
C PHE A 137 -5.34 25.43 -8.56
N CYS A 138 -4.19 25.16 -9.20
CA CYS A 138 -2.93 25.03 -8.48
C CYS A 138 -2.48 26.32 -7.79
N ILE A 139 -2.69 27.48 -8.43
CA ILE A 139 -2.37 28.79 -7.83
C ILE A 139 -3.24 29.04 -6.59
N ASN A 140 -4.54 28.81 -6.70
CA ASN A 140 -5.50 29.07 -5.61
C ASN A 140 -5.25 28.20 -4.36
N HIS A 141 -4.70 27.00 -4.54
CA HIS A 141 -4.52 26.01 -3.46
C HIS A 141 -3.06 25.75 -3.07
N ASN A 142 -2.12 26.60 -3.51
CA ASN A 142 -0.68 26.43 -3.22
C ASN A 142 -0.13 25.05 -3.64
N ILE A 143 -0.48 24.61 -4.84
CA ILE A 143 -0.05 23.32 -5.43
C ILE A 143 0.99 23.58 -6.51
N LYS A 144 1.95 22.67 -6.66
CA LYS A 144 2.96 22.70 -7.74
C LYS A 144 2.35 22.15 -9.03
N TYR A 145 1.93 23.04 -9.93
CA TYR A 145 1.32 22.66 -11.21
C TYR A 145 2.13 21.64 -12.02
N PHE A 146 3.45 21.85 -12.13
CA PHE A 146 4.32 20.94 -12.89
C PHE A 146 4.36 19.54 -12.27
N ARG A 147 4.32 19.43 -10.93
CA ARG A 147 4.26 18.13 -10.27
C ARG A 147 2.95 17.41 -10.52
N MET A 148 1.81 18.11 -10.47
CA MET A 148 0.52 17.50 -10.83
C MET A 148 0.52 16.96 -12.25
N LYS A 149 1.13 17.68 -13.20
CA LYS A 149 1.32 17.17 -14.56
C LYS A 149 2.21 15.93 -14.62
N GLN A 150 3.32 15.90 -13.88
CA GLN A 150 4.18 14.72 -13.80
C GLN A 150 3.44 13.51 -13.21
N ILE A 151 2.63 13.72 -12.17
CA ILE A 151 1.78 12.67 -11.56
C ILE A 151 0.80 12.12 -12.60
N ASP A 152 0.08 12.98 -13.33
CA ASP A 152 -0.84 12.55 -14.40
C ASP A 152 -0.13 11.79 -15.53
N CYS A 153 1.02 12.30 -15.98
CA CYS A 153 1.84 11.62 -16.99
C CYS A 153 2.32 10.25 -16.53
N PHE A 154 2.79 10.13 -15.28
CA PHE A 154 3.25 8.86 -14.72
C PHE A 154 2.08 7.86 -14.60
N LYS A 155 0.94 8.31 -14.06
CA LYS A 155 -0.30 7.51 -13.98
C LYS A 155 -0.68 6.92 -15.35
N LYS A 156 -0.72 7.76 -16.39
CA LYS A 156 -1.03 7.36 -17.76
C LYS A 156 -0.01 6.37 -18.32
N SER A 157 1.28 6.62 -18.12
CA SER A 157 2.34 5.72 -18.57
C SER A 157 2.20 4.32 -17.96
N ILE A 158 1.80 4.21 -16.69
CA ILE A 158 1.55 2.91 -16.06
C ILE A 158 0.30 2.24 -16.63
N ILE A 159 -0.77 3.00 -16.88
CA ILE A 159 -1.98 2.47 -17.54
C ILE A 159 -1.64 1.93 -18.93
N ASP A 160 -0.94 2.71 -19.74
CA ASP A 160 -0.50 2.31 -21.09
C ASP A 160 0.38 1.06 -21.03
N PHE A 161 1.27 0.98 -20.03
CA PHE A 161 2.10 -0.19 -19.81
C PHE A 161 1.28 -1.45 -19.47
N LEU A 162 0.32 -1.32 -18.55
CA LEU A 162 -0.57 -2.42 -18.17
C LEU A 162 -1.39 -2.92 -19.36
N ILE A 163 -1.88 -2.02 -20.22
CA ILE A 163 -2.57 -2.36 -21.46
C ILE A 163 -1.62 -3.10 -22.42
N ASN A 164 -0.40 -2.61 -22.60
CA ASN A 164 0.56 -3.13 -23.59
C ASN A 164 1.18 -4.48 -23.26
N ILE A 165 1.39 -4.82 -21.98
CA ILE A 165 2.00 -6.12 -21.60
C ILE A 165 1.09 -7.31 -21.95
N ASN A 166 -0.12 -7.09 -22.45
CA ASN A 166 -1.10 -8.16 -22.55
C ASN A 166 -1.25 -8.85 -21.18
N PHE A 167 -1.31 -8.03 -20.13
CA PHE A 167 -2.28 -8.26 -19.05
C PHE A 167 -3.72 -8.27 -19.64
N SER A 168 -3.95 -8.71 -20.88
CA SER A 168 -5.23 -8.69 -21.59
C SER A 168 -6.11 -9.87 -21.21
N ASN A 169 -5.57 -10.94 -20.65
CA ASN A 169 -6.35 -11.84 -19.80
C ASN A 169 -6.84 -11.15 -18.50
N PHE A 170 -6.43 -9.91 -18.21
CA PHE A 170 -6.91 -9.11 -17.08
C PHE A 170 -7.91 -8.02 -17.48
N PHE A 171 -8.03 -7.70 -18.77
CA PHE A 171 -8.98 -6.70 -19.29
C PHE A 171 -10.17 -7.35 -20.00
N TYR A 172 -9.99 -8.56 -20.51
CA TYR A 172 -11.02 -9.34 -21.18
C TYR A 172 -11.15 -10.70 -20.47
N SER A 173 -12.37 -11.06 -20.07
CA SER A 173 -12.68 -12.48 -19.86
C SER A 173 -12.65 -13.20 -21.21
N ASN A 174 -12.65 -14.53 -21.21
CA ASN A 174 -12.78 -15.32 -22.44
C ASN A 174 -14.02 -15.00 -23.32
N ASN A 175 -14.90 -14.07 -22.90
CA ASN A 175 -16.16 -13.69 -23.53
C ASN A 175 -16.23 -12.20 -24.01
N ASP A 176 -15.12 -11.55 -24.38
CA ASP A 176 -15.10 -10.20 -25.01
C ASP A 176 -15.64 -9.01 -24.17
N GLU A 177 -16.04 -9.20 -22.91
CA GLU A 177 -16.46 -8.09 -22.02
C GLU A 177 -15.26 -7.40 -21.35
N ILE A 178 -15.22 -6.06 -21.45
CA ILE A 178 -14.24 -5.21 -20.74
C ILE A 178 -14.53 -5.29 -19.23
N ILE A 179 -13.56 -5.77 -18.45
CA ILE A 179 -13.66 -5.81 -16.99
C ILE A 179 -13.42 -4.40 -16.42
N ASP A 180 -14.36 -3.88 -15.63
CA ASP A 180 -14.15 -2.64 -14.88
C ASP A 180 -13.17 -2.88 -13.71
N LEU A 181 -11.94 -2.35 -13.84
CA LEU A 181 -10.89 -2.44 -12.82
C LEU A 181 -11.07 -1.47 -11.64
N ASN A 182 -12.22 -0.79 -11.56
CA ASN A 182 -12.50 0.26 -10.59
C ASN A 182 -13.83 0.10 -9.85
N GLU A 183 -14.48 -1.08 -9.92
CA GLU A 183 -15.72 -1.39 -9.19
C GLU A 183 -15.65 -1.01 -7.70
N ASN A 184 -14.49 -1.18 -7.06
CA ASN A 184 -14.29 -0.93 -5.63
C ASN A 184 -13.46 0.34 -5.34
N SER A 185 -13.24 1.22 -6.31
CA SER A 185 -12.40 2.42 -6.15
C SER A 185 -12.88 3.42 -5.09
N SER A 186 -14.16 3.37 -4.72
CA SER A 186 -14.73 4.19 -3.63
C SER A 186 -14.54 3.59 -2.23
N CYS A 187 -14.16 2.31 -2.12
CA CYS A 187 -14.01 1.62 -0.85
C CYS A 187 -12.65 1.95 -0.21
N TRP A 188 -12.60 3.02 0.58
CA TRP A 188 -11.39 3.45 1.28
C TRP A 188 -10.78 2.39 2.22
N PRO A 189 -11.57 1.62 3.01
CA PRO A 189 -11.03 0.55 3.84
C PRO A 189 -10.27 -0.54 3.06
N LEU A 190 -10.67 -0.80 1.80
CA LEU A 190 -9.96 -1.73 0.92
C LEU A 190 -8.62 -1.15 0.45
N ILE A 191 -8.57 0.15 0.16
CA ILE A 191 -7.32 0.85 -0.17
C ILE A 191 -6.37 0.82 1.04
N GLN A 192 -6.87 1.07 2.24
CA GLN A 192 -6.10 0.93 3.49
C GLN A 192 -5.56 -0.50 3.69
N ALA A 193 -6.37 -1.52 3.40
CA ALA A 193 -5.93 -2.92 3.44
C ALA A 193 -4.76 -3.19 2.50
N ILE A 194 -4.78 -2.64 1.29
CA ILE A 194 -3.68 -2.75 0.33
C ILE A 194 -2.42 -2.07 0.88
N LEU A 195 -2.54 -0.85 1.43
CA LEU A 195 -1.41 -0.15 2.04
C LEU A 195 -0.77 -0.98 3.17
N VAL A 196 -1.60 -1.54 4.07
CA VAL A 196 -1.13 -2.39 5.18
C VAL A 196 -0.41 -3.64 4.67
N ARG A 197 -0.96 -4.31 3.65
CA ARG A 197 -0.37 -5.53 3.09
C ARG A 197 0.97 -5.26 2.41
N CYS A 198 1.12 -4.10 1.76
CA CYS A 198 2.29 -3.77 0.95
C CYS A 198 3.39 -3.01 1.72
N LEU A 199 3.07 -2.36 2.84
CA LEU A 199 4.01 -1.59 3.68
C LEU A 199 4.17 -2.13 5.11
N PRO A 200 4.25 -3.45 5.35
CA PRO A 200 4.15 -3.99 6.71
C PRO A 200 5.27 -3.55 7.66
N GLN A 201 6.44 -3.17 7.12
CA GLN A 201 7.57 -2.70 7.94
C GLN A 201 7.36 -1.28 8.49
N ASN A 202 6.43 -0.54 7.91
CA ASN A 202 6.15 0.85 8.23
C ASN A 202 4.88 1.00 9.09
N LEU A 203 4.47 -0.10 9.73
CA LEU A 203 3.37 -0.07 10.70
C LEU A 203 3.84 0.65 11.97
N LEU A 204 3.03 1.61 12.40
CA LEU A 204 3.23 2.42 13.59
C LEU A 204 2.19 2.05 14.62
N ILE A 205 2.62 1.93 15.88
CA ILE A 205 1.78 1.54 17.01
C ILE A 205 1.79 2.65 18.03
N TYR A 206 0.60 3.12 18.41
CA TYR A 206 0.40 4.09 19.47
C TYR A 206 0.09 3.37 20.78
N ASP A 207 0.92 3.63 21.78
CA ASP A 207 0.87 3.00 23.10
C ASP A 207 0.33 3.96 24.18
N GLN A 208 -0.66 4.80 23.85
CA GLN A 208 -1.24 5.81 24.76
C GLN A 208 -0.26 6.90 25.25
N GLN A 209 1.05 6.73 25.08
CA GLN A 209 2.09 7.69 25.45
C GLN A 209 2.78 8.25 24.21
N TRP A 210 3.24 7.38 23.31
CA TRP A 210 3.89 7.78 22.07
C TRP A 210 3.57 6.81 20.93
N LEU A 211 3.82 7.30 19.71
CA LEU A 211 3.80 6.48 18.50
C LEU A 211 5.19 5.85 18.31
N SER A 212 5.25 4.58 17.93
CA SER A 212 6.51 3.88 17.73
C SER A 212 6.49 2.93 16.53
N ASN A 213 7.66 2.67 15.97
CA ASN A 213 7.92 1.59 15.03
C ASN A 213 9.05 0.73 15.62
N ARG A 214 8.83 -0.57 15.80
CA ARG A 214 9.85 -1.51 16.33
C ARG A 214 10.57 -0.98 17.59
N ASN A 215 9.80 -0.43 18.52
CA ASN A 215 10.26 0.16 19.80
C ASN A 215 11.03 1.49 19.67
N GLU A 216 11.09 2.09 18.49
CA GLU A 216 11.68 3.42 18.30
C GLU A 216 10.59 4.47 18.13
N SER A 217 10.74 5.61 18.80
CA SER A 217 9.75 6.69 18.79
C SER A 217 9.60 7.31 17.40
N VAL A 218 8.35 7.59 16.99
CA VAL A 218 7.99 8.16 15.70
C VAL A 218 7.14 9.41 15.92
N ILE A 219 7.39 10.45 15.12
CA ILE A 219 6.56 11.64 15.03
C ILE A 219 6.11 11.78 13.57
N PHE A 220 4.86 12.18 13.34
CA PHE A 220 4.41 12.47 11.99
C PHE A 220 5.15 13.69 11.41
N ASP A 221 5.36 13.71 10.10
CA ASP A 221 5.93 14.87 9.42
C ASP A 221 5.02 16.10 9.57
N GLN A 222 5.60 17.30 9.67
CA GLN A 222 4.85 18.56 9.82
C GLN A 222 3.91 18.86 8.66
N SER A 223 4.17 18.28 7.49
CA SER A 223 3.29 18.41 6.32
C SER A 223 2.07 17.49 6.35
N SER A 224 2.05 16.49 7.24
CA SER A 224 0.95 15.53 7.40
C SER A 224 -0.27 16.18 8.04
N ILE A 225 -1.47 15.75 7.63
CA ILE A 225 -2.71 16.13 8.33
C ILE A 225 -2.78 15.54 9.74
N LEU A 226 -1.97 14.53 10.04
CA LEU A 226 -1.92 13.84 11.32
C LEU A 226 -0.92 14.45 12.30
N TYR A 227 -0.16 15.48 11.90
CA TYR A 227 0.91 16.05 12.73
C TYR A 227 0.45 16.45 14.15
N ASN A 228 -0.72 17.06 14.26
CA ASN A 228 -1.31 17.52 15.52
C ASN A 228 -2.52 16.67 15.93
N ILE A 229 -2.59 15.41 15.50
CA ILE A 229 -3.76 14.58 15.83
C ILE A 229 -3.86 14.38 17.34
N GLN A 230 -5.06 14.58 17.87
CA GLN A 230 -5.39 14.25 19.24
C GLN A 230 -5.85 12.80 19.28
N TRP A 231 -5.06 11.95 19.90
CA TRP A 231 -5.44 10.56 20.14
C TRP A 231 -6.51 10.55 21.23
N ASN A 232 -7.78 10.42 20.84
CA ASN A 232 -8.86 10.31 21.80
C ASN A 232 -8.78 8.94 22.51
N GLU A 233 -8.86 8.91 23.84
CA GLU A 233 -8.91 7.65 24.60
C GLU A 233 -10.11 6.76 24.22
N GLN A 234 -11.16 7.37 23.64
CA GLN A 234 -12.36 6.70 23.15
C GLN A 234 -12.20 6.12 21.73
N GLU A 235 -11.33 6.71 20.91
CA GLU A 235 -11.06 6.21 19.55
C GLU A 235 -10.07 5.05 19.67
N LYS A 236 -10.57 3.83 19.48
CA LYS A 236 -9.78 2.58 19.51
C LYS A 236 -8.71 2.49 18.40
N ILE A 237 -8.46 3.56 17.65
CA ILE A 237 -7.47 3.55 16.56
C ILE A 237 -6.09 3.68 17.18
N ARG A 238 -5.33 2.59 17.13
CA ARG A 238 -3.98 2.51 17.72
C ARG A 238 -2.87 2.40 16.67
N PHE A 239 -3.25 2.38 15.40
CA PHE A 239 -2.34 2.02 14.34
C PHE A 239 -2.32 3.06 13.24
N ALA A 240 -1.14 3.28 12.67
CA ALA A 240 -0.95 4.05 11.46
C ALA A 240 0.03 3.32 10.54
N ILE A 241 -0.11 3.52 9.23
CA ILE A 241 0.85 3.08 8.23
C ILE A 241 1.49 4.32 7.62
N CYS A 242 2.81 4.32 7.47
CA CYS A 242 3.52 5.39 6.77
C CYS A 242 4.19 4.88 5.50
N ASP A 243 4.41 5.77 4.55
CA ASP A 243 5.13 5.44 3.32
C ASP A 243 6.64 5.34 3.57
N ASP A 244 7.19 6.29 4.34
CA ASP A 244 8.63 6.38 4.60
C ASP A 244 8.91 6.79 6.05
N LEU A 245 10.06 6.34 6.59
CA LEU A 245 10.55 6.62 7.94
C LEU A 245 11.94 7.25 7.86
N ILE A 246 12.02 8.54 8.17
CA ILE A 246 13.27 9.29 8.11
C ILE A 246 13.85 9.45 9.51
N ARG A 247 15.10 9.02 9.72
CA ARG A 247 15.79 9.22 10.99
C ARG A 247 16.10 10.70 11.22
N SER A 248 15.60 11.25 12.31
CA SER A 248 15.92 12.60 12.77
C SER A 248 17.27 12.63 13.48
N ILE A 249 17.94 13.79 13.42
CA ILE A 249 19.18 14.08 14.15
C ILE A 249 18.99 13.92 15.67
N LYS A 250 17.77 14.17 16.15
CA LYS A 250 17.38 14.06 17.57
C LYS A 250 17.12 12.60 18.02
N GLY A 251 17.30 11.62 17.14
CA GLY A 251 17.22 10.20 17.49
C GLY A 251 15.84 9.55 17.36
N PHE A 252 14.78 10.30 17.01
CA PHE A 252 13.46 9.75 16.68
C PHE A 252 13.28 9.59 15.15
N PHE A 253 12.23 8.89 14.71
CA PHE A 253 11.85 8.82 13.29
C PHE A 253 10.74 9.80 12.93
N ILE A 254 10.77 10.29 11.70
CA ILE A 254 9.74 11.10 11.09
C ILE A 254 8.97 10.21 10.10
N GLY A 255 7.71 9.93 10.40
CA GLY A 255 6.82 9.21 9.50
C GLY A 255 6.26 10.13 8.44
N LYS A 256 6.50 9.82 7.16
CA LYS A 256 5.96 10.57 6.01
C LYS A 256 4.77 9.85 5.41
N TYR A 257 3.81 10.67 4.97
CA TYR A 257 2.58 10.25 4.29
C TYR A 257 1.87 9.13 5.07
N CYS A 258 1.15 9.53 6.11
CA CYS A 258 0.61 8.60 7.08
C CYS A 258 -0.89 8.41 6.93
N THR A 259 -1.36 7.20 7.21
CA THR A 259 -2.77 6.84 7.23
C THR A 259 -3.07 6.08 8.50
N LEU A 260 -4.06 6.54 9.26
CA LEU A 260 -4.60 5.77 10.38
C LEU A 260 -5.31 4.51 9.88
N ILE A 261 -5.17 3.42 10.64
CA ILE A 261 -5.66 2.10 10.26
C ILE A 261 -6.50 1.53 11.40
N GLU A 262 -7.66 0.97 11.04
CA GLU A 262 -8.52 0.26 11.99
C GLU A 262 -8.04 -1.17 12.25
N ASP A 263 -8.35 -1.66 13.46
CA ASP A 263 -7.98 -3.01 13.93
C ASP A 263 -8.44 -4.13 12.99
N ILE A 264 -9.63 -4.00 12.40
CA ILE A 264 -10.18 -5.01 11.49
C ILE A 264 -9.34 -5.14 10.21
N ILE A 265 -8.78 -4.04 9.71
CA ILE A 265 -7.94 -4.03 8.51
C ILE A 265 -6.64 -4.79 8.79
N LEU A 266 -6.02 -4.53 9.94
CA LEU A 266 -4.82 -5.24 10.39
C LEU A 266 -5.08 -6.73 10.64
N LEU A 267 -6.25 -7.06 11.17
CA LEU A 267 -6.64 -8.44 11.38
C LEU A 267 -6.61 -9.23 10.07
N PHE A 268 -7.12 -8.68 8.97
CA PHE A 268 -7.15 -9.39 7.69
C PHE A 268 -5.84 -9.31 6.91
N PHE A 269 -5.19 -8.14 6.87
CA PHE A 269 -4.09 -7.86 5.93
C PHE A 269 -2.72 -7.62 6.58
N GLY A 270 -2.63 -7.54 7.91
CA GLY A 270 -1.36 -7.41 8.62
C GLY A 270 -0.50 -8.68 8.52
N THR A 271 0.81 -8.52 8.37
CA THR A 271 1.79 -9.61 8.48
C THR A 271 2.32 -9.68 9.91
N ILE A 272 1.65 -10.48 10.74
CA ILE A 272 2.11 -10.74 12.10
C ILE A 272 2.21 -12.25 12.21
N ASN A 273 3.39 -12.76 11.85
CA ASN A 273 3.88 -14.14 11.97
C ASN A 273 2.99 -15.03 12.86
N ASP A 274 2.07 -15.79 12.25
CA ASP A 274 1.29 -16.95 12.74
C ASP A 274 0.80 -17.00 14.20
N THR A 275 0.92 -15.91 14.95
CA THR A 275 0.47 -15.74 16.32
C THR A 275 0.17 -14.25 16.49
N LEU A 276 -1.05 -13.96 16.94
CA LEU A 276 -1.46 -12.64 17.42
C LEU A 276 -0.72 -12.30 18.72
N LYS A 277 0.61 -12.22 18.65
CA LYS A 277 1.47 -11.68 19.70
C LYS A 277 2.22 -10.50 19.11
N LEU A 278 1.50 -9.38 19.01
CA LEU A 278 2.15 -8.09 19.10
C LEU A 278 2.72 -8.03 20.53
N ASN A 279 4.05 -7.97 20.63
CA ASN A 279 4.78 -7.90 21.90
C ASN A 279 4.11 -6.86 22.82
N ASP A 280 3.76 -7.31 24.03
CA ASP A 280 3.10 -6.58 25.13
C ASP A 280 1.73 -5.92 24.85
N TYR A 281 1.37 -5.70 23.58
CA TYR A 281 0.02 -5.34 23.14
C TYR A 281 -0.68 -6.59 22.63
N GLN A 282 -1.29 -7.33 23.53
CA GLN A 282 -2.44 -8.13 23.10
C GLN A 282 -3.40 -7.13 22.44
N ILE A 283 -3.52 -7.17 21.11
CA ILE A 283 -4.82 -6.95 20.51
C ILE A 283 -5.66 -8.07 21.12
N ILE A 284 -6.22 -7.77 22.29
CA ILE A 284 -7.33 -8.48 22.87
C ILE A 284 -8.42 -8.26 21.82
N LEU A 285 -8.41 -9.09 20.78
CA LEU A 285 -9.66 -9.61 20.27
C LEU A 285 -10.25 -10.36 21.47
N SER A 286 -10.79 -9.62 22.43
CA SER A 286 -11.73 -10.13 23.42
C SER A 286 -12.87 -10.63 22.58
N ASP A 287 -12.75 -11.88 22.19
CA ASP A 287 -13.77 -12.91 22.23
C ASP A 287 -13.51 -13.89 21.11
N ASN A 288 -13.19 -15.13 21.50
CA ASN A 288 -13.92 -16.37 21.15
C ASN A 288 -14.27 -16.67 19.68
N ASN A 289 -13.90 -15.85 18.71
CA ASN A 289 -14.34 -15.96 17.33
C ASN A 289 -13.28 -16.68 16.50
N ASN A 290 -13.14 -17.98 16.76
CA ASN A 290 -12.55 -18.95 15.82
C ASN A 290 -13.01 -18.71 14.38
N ASN A 291 -14.22 -18.15 14.20
CA ASN A 291 -14.80 -17.81 12.91
C ASN A 291 -14.05 -16.69 12.16
N LEU A 292 -13.58 -15.62 12.82
CA LEU A 292 -12.84 -14.53 12.16
C LEU A 292 -11.45 -15.00 11.73
N PHE A 293 -10.77 -15.79 12.57
CA PHE A 293 -9.49 -16.39 12.20
C PHE A 293 -9.64 -17.38 11.04
N LYS A 294 -10.66 -18.24 11.08
CA LYS A 294 -11.02 -19.12 9.95
C LYS A 294 -11.35 -18.35 8.68
N LEU A 295 -12.00 -17.18 8.81
CA LEU A 295 -12.33 -16.33 7.68
C LEU A 295 -11.05 -15.71 7.10
N ARG A 296 -10.15 -15.17 7.93
CA ARG A 296 -8.85 -14.65 7.51
C ARG A 296 -8.03 -15.70 6.76
N THR A 297 -7.91 -16.91 7.29
CA THR A 297 -7.11 -17.98 6.64
C THR A 297 -7.71 -18.39 5.30
N LYS A 298 -9.05 -18.52 5.23
CA LYS A 298 -9.76 -18.77 3.96
C LYS A 298 -9.54 -17.64 2.94
N LEU A 299 -9.62 -16.39 3.38
CA LEU A 299 -9.42 -15.22 2.53
C LEU A 299 -7.98 -15.12 2.03
N ASN A 300 -6.98 -15.33 2.89
CA ASN A 300 -5.58 -15.35 2.46
C ASN A 300 -5.31 -16.47 1.46
N ALA A 301 -5.90 -17.65 1.65
CA ALA A 301 -5.82 -18.74 0.68
C ALA A 301 -6.54 -18.41 -0.64
N CYS A 302 -7.67 -17.69 -0.58
CA CYS A 302 -8.38 -17.20 -1.76
C CYS A 302 -7.56 -16.16 -2.53
N ILE A 303 -6.99 -15.17 -1.84
CA ILE A 303 -6.11 -14.15 -2.41
C ILE A 303 -4.90 -14.82 -3.06
N LYS A 304 -4.25 -15.76 -2.37
CA LYS A 304 -3.09 -16.48 -2.91
C LYS A 304 -3.42 -17.27 -4.17
N ARG A 305 -4.57 -17.95 -4.21
CA ARG A 305 -5.04 -18.65 -5.42
C ARG A 305 -5.37 -17.70 -6.56
N LYS A 306 -6.09 -16.59 -6.29
CA LYS A 306 -6.36 -15.57 -7.31
C LYS A 306 -5.10 -14.92 -7.85
N LEU A 307 -4.10 -14.67 -6.99
CA LEU A 307 -2.78 -14.19 -7.39
C LEU A 307 -2.01 -15.20 -8.26
N GLN A 308 -2.28 -16.51 -8.11
CA GLN A 308 -1.73 -17.58 -8.94
C GLN A 308 -2.49 -17.81 -10.27
N SER A 309 -3.64 -17.16 -10.42
CA SER A 309 -4.50 -17.29 -11.60
C SER A 309 -4.81 -15.94 -12.21
N LEU A 310 -3.99 -14.93 -11.91
CA LEU A 310 -4.12 -13.57 -12.44
C LEU A 310 -3.99 -13.64 -13.97
N GLY A 311 -5.14 -13.72 -14.66
CA GLY A 311 -5.25 -13.97 -16.09
C GLY A 311 -5.72 -15.37 -16.52
N CYS A 312 -6.30 -16.19 -15.65
CA CYS A 312 -7.02 -17.42 -16.01
C CYS A 312 -8.35 -17.49 -15.25
N ASP A 313 -9.48 -17.46 -15.95
CA ASP A 313 -10.84 -17.59 -15.40
C ASP A 313 -11.14 -19.00 -14.87
N ASN A 314 -10.38 -19.44 -13.86
CA ASN A 314 -10.66 -20.64 -13.08
C ASN A 314 -11.10 -20.27 -11.66
N ASP A 315 -11.79 -19.14 -11.51
CA ASP A 315 -12.41 -18.75 -10.24
C ASP A 315 -13.43 -19.81 -9.85
N THR A 316 -13.18 -20.53 -8.75
CA THR A 316 -14.22 -21.40 -8.19
C THR A 316 -15.35 -20.52 -7.65
N THR A 317 -16.59 -21.01 -7.68
CA THR A 317 -17.76 -20.30 -7.12
C THR A 317 -17.54 -19.86 -5.66
N ASN A 318 -16.74 -20.62 -4.92
CA ASN A 318 -16.35 -20.31 -3.54
C ASN A 318 -15.36 -19.14 -3.42
N ASP A 319 -14.49 -18.94 -4.40
CA ASP A 319 -13.52 -17.84 -4.41
C ASP A 319 -14.20 -16.52 -4.72
N TYR A 320 -15.11 -16.53 -5.69
CA TYR A 320 -15.97 -15.38 -5.97
C TYR A 320 -16.79 -14.95 -4.75
N HIS A 321 -17.42 -15.92 -4.05
CA HIS A 321 -18.20 -15.63 -2.85
C HIS A 321 -17.32 -15.09 -1.71
N SER A 322 -16.15 -15.69 -1.48
CA SER A 322 -15.23 -15.26 -0.40
C SER A 322 -14.71 -13.85 -0.66
N PHE A 323 -14.37 -13.53 -1.91
CA PHE A 323 -13.89 -12.22 -2.32
C PHE A 323 -14.97 -11.14 -2.19
N ASN A 324 -16.18 -11.42 -2.65
CA ASN A 324 -17.31 -10.50 -2.49
C ASN A 324 -17.70 -10.30 -1.03
N LEU A 325 -17.58 -11.34 -0.19
CA LEU A 325 -17.78 -11.20 1.25
C LEU A 325 -16.75 -10.25 1.87
N LEU A 326 -15.48 -10.34 1.45
CA LEU A 326 -14.45 -9.40 1.87
C LEU A 326 -14.83 -7.97 1.48
N VAL A 327 -15.11 -7.72 0.20
CA VAL A 327 -15.51 -6.38 -0.28
C VAL A 327 -16.72 -5.86 0.51
N LYS A 328 -17.72 -6.71 0.80
CA LYS A 328 -18.88 -6.34 1.63
C LYS A 328 -18.49 -5.96 3.05
N ILE A 329 -17.64 -6.74 3.71
CA ILE A 329 -17.14 -6.43 5.06
C ILE A 329 -16.46 -5.06 5.05
N PHE A 330 -15.53 -4.83 4.11
CA PHE A 330 -14.81 -3.56 4.04
C PHE A 330 -15.69 -2.38 3.64
N SER A 331 -16.70 -2.59 2.79
CA SER A 331 -17.69 -1.55 2.45
C SER A 331 -18.60 -1.15 3.63
N SER A 332 -18.72 -2.02 4.65
CA SER A 332 -19.53 -1.75 5.84
C SER A 332 -18.79 -0.95 6.92
N ILE A 333 -17.47 -0.83 6.79
CA ILE A 333 -16.62 -0.01 7.64
C ILE A 333 -16.83 1.46 7.25
N LYS A 334 -17.18 2.31 8.22
CA LYS A 334 -17.58 3.71 7.99
C LYS A 334 -16.43 4.68 8.13
#